data_AF-A0A947BMB6-F1
#
_entry.id   AF-A0A947BMB6-F1
#
_cell.length_a   1.000
_cell.length_b   1.000
_cell.length_c   1.000
_cell.angle_alpha   90.00
_cell.angle_beta   90.00
_cell.angle_gamma   90.00
#
_symmetry.space_group_name_H-M   'P 1'
#
loop_
_entity.id
_entity.type
_entity.pdbx_description
1 polymer ?
#
loop_
_entity_poly.entity_id
_entity_poly.type
_entity_poly.pdbx_seq_one_letter_code
_entity_poly.pdbx_strand_id
1 'polypeptide(L)' 'MEDIENLFDKAVAEIERMLNTKTVVGEPITVEGNTLIPLVNVGFGFGVGGGQGTEPNKGSGRGGGTGGGGGVKPVAL' A
#
# COMPACT_ATOMS: atom_id res chain seq x y z
N MET A 1 11.15 21.40 -3.72
CA MET A 1 11.74 20.06 -3.50
C MET A 1 11.10 19.40 -2.28
N GLU A 2 10.82 20.17 -1.22
CA GLU A 2 10.05 19.75 -0.03
C GLU A 2 8.75 18.97 -0.32
N ASP A 3 7.99 19.29 -1.38
CA ASP A 3 6.74 18.55 -1.67
C ASP A 3 6.97 17.11 -2.12
N ILE A 4 8.08 16.85 -2.84
CA ILE A 4 8.41 15.49 -3.30
C ILE A 4 8.97 14.68 -2.14
N GLU A 5 9.80 15.29 -1.28
CA GLU A 5 10.28 14.64 -0.06
C GLU A 5 9.13 14.29 0.88
N ASN A 6 8.18 15.20 1.10
CA ASN A 6 6.98 14.92 1.89
C ASN A 6 6.09 13.82 1.28
N LEU A 7 5.98 13.74 -0.05
CA LEU A 7 5.26 12.65 -0.74
C LEU A 7 6.01 11.33 -0.64
N PHE A 8 7.33 11.37 -0.72
CA PHE A 8 8.21 10.22 -0.63
C PHE A 8 8.22 9.65 0.80
N ASP A 9 8.36 10.49 1.81
CA ASP A 9 8.30 10.10 3.22
C ASP A 9 6.94 9.49 3.58
N LYS A 10 5.84 10.08 3.09
CA LYS A 10 4.51 9.47 3.25
C LYS A 10 4.37 8.14 2.53
N ALA A 11 4.94 8.01 1.33
CA ALA A 11 4.92 6.74 0.60
C ALA A 11 5.75 5.67 1.31
N VAL A 12 6.93 6.00 1.83
CA VAL A 12 7.80 5.08 2.57
C VAL A 12 7.16 4.66 3.89
N ALA A 13 6.60 5.61 4.66
CA ALA A 13 5.88 5.30 5.89
C ALA A 13 4.69 4.36 5.65
N GLU A 14 4.00 4.55 4.53
CA GLU A 14 2.87 3.69 4.18
C GLU A 14 3.31 2.34 3.62
N ILE A 15 4.43 2.29 2.89
CA ILE A 15 5.09 1.03 2.51
C ILE A 15 5.57 0.26 3.74
N GLU A 16 6.15 0.89 4.76
CA GLU A 16 6.54 0.20 6.01
C GLU A 16 5.33 -0.36 6.76
N ARG A 17 4.23 0.42 6.80
CA ARG A 17 2.95 -0.02 7.36
C ARG A 17 2.37 -1.22 6.59
N MET A 18 2.68 -1.34 5.30
CA MET A 18 2.19 -2.41 4.42
C MET A 18 3.10 -3.62 4.30
N LEU A 19 4.43 -3.44 4.30
CA LEU A 19 5.44 -4.50 4.36
C LEU A 19 5.34 -5.28 5.67
N ASN A 20 4.78 -4.66 6.70
CA ASN A 20 4.16 -5.38 7.81
C ASN A 20 2.85 -6.06 7.37
N THR A 21 2.88 -6.80 6.25
CA THR A 21 1.81 -7.62 5.71
C THR A 21 1.55 -8.72 6.73
N LYS A 22 0.61 -8.49 7.64
CA LYS A 22 0.32 -9.44 8.71
C LYS A 22 -0.52 -10.58 8.16
N THR A 23 -0.19 -11.81 8.53
CA THR A 23 -1.17 -12.90 8.55
C THR A 23 -2.20 -12.54 9.61
N VAL A 24 -3.45 -12.34 9.17
CA VAL A 24 -4.55 -12.07 10.09
C VAL A 24 -5.15 -13.41 10.50
N VAL A 25 -5.18 -13.65 11.81
CA VAL A 25 -5.89 -14.77 12.40
C VAL A 25 -7.33 -14.33 12.63
N GLY A 26 -8.28 -15.01 11.98
CA GLY A 26 -9.70 -14.78 12.15
C GLY A 26 -10.24 -15.40 13.43
N GLU A 27 -11.49 -15.07 13.76
CA GLU A 27 -12.17 -15.68 14.90
C GLU A 27 -12.38 -17.19 14.69
N PRO A 28 -12.22 -18.03 15.73
CA PRO A 28 -12.47 -19.46 15.62
C PRO A 28 -13.93 -19.78 15.29
N ILE A 29 -14.14 -20.71 14.37
CA ILE A 29 -15.46 -21.17 13.96
C ILE A 29 -15.58 -22.66 14.30
N THR A 30 -16.57 -23.03 15.11
CA THR A 30 -16.80 -24.45 15.44
C THR A 30 -17.81 -25.06 14.49
N VAL A 31 -17.43 -26.14 13.81
CA VAL A 31 -18.30 -26.90 12.90
C VAL A 31 -18.16 -28.39 13.21
N GLU A 32 -19.27 -29.05 13.53
CA GLU A 32 -19.32 -30.51 13.80
C GLU A 32 -18.29 -31.00 14.84
N GLY A 33 -18.00 -30.16 15.84
CA GLY A 33 -17.02 -30.48 16.90
C GLY A 33 -15.56 -30.18 16.54
N ASN A 34 -15.28 -29.71 15.33
CA ASN A 34 -13.96 -29.23 14.92
C ASN A 34 -13.88 -27.70 15.02
N THR A 35 -12.72 -27.18 15.44
CA THR A 35 -12.44 -25.73 15.46
C THR A 35 -11.63 -25.33 14.24
N LEU A 36 -12.21 -24.50 13.37
CA LEU A 36 -11.54 -23.89 12.23
C LEU A 36 -10.99 -22.52 12.63
N ILE A 37 -9.77 -22.21 12.20
CA ILE A 37 -9.13 -20.92 12.47
C ILE A 37 -8.77 -20.30 11.12
N PRO A 38 -9.59 -19.38 10.60
CA PRO A 38 -9.34 -18.76 9.31
C PRO A 38 -8.02 -17.99 9.31
N LEU A 39 -7.16 -18.28 8.34
CA LEU A 39 -5.93 -17.54 8.11
C LEU A 39 -6.02 -16.81 6.78
N VAL A 40 -5.89 -15.48 6.81
CA VAL A 40 -5.87 -14.66 5.60
C VAL A 40 -4.58 -13.85 5.52
N ASN A 41 -4.07 -13.72 4.30
CA ASN A 41 -2.98 -12.82 3.96
C ASN A 41 -3.58 -11.56 3.34
N VAL A 42 -3.20 -10.39 3.86
CA VAL A 42 -3.69 -9.10 3.38
C VAL A 42 -2.52 -8.31 2.85
N GLY A 43 -2.52 -8.02 1.55
CA GLY A 43 -1.46 -7.28 0.88
C GLY A 43 -1.96 -5.95 0.34
N PHE A 44 -1.10 -4.94 0.35
CA PHE A 44 -1.37 -3.64 -0.23
C PHE A 44 -0.08 -3.05 -0.83
N GLY A 45 -0.23 -2.15 -1.80
CA GLY A 45 0.88 -1.46 -2.42
C GLY A 45 0.51 -0.06 -2.90
N PHE A 46 1.49 0.83 -2.87
CA PHE A 46 1.38 2.21 -3.32
C PHE A 46 2.55 2.59 -4.22
N GLY A 47 2.29 3.53 -5.14
CA GLY A 47 3.29 4.11 -6.01
C GLY A 47 3.08 5.61 -6.13
N VAL A 48 4.18 6.36 -6.14
CA VAL A 48 4.20 7.81 -6.36
C VAL A 48 5.13 8.12 -7.53
N GLY A 49 4.82 9.15 -8.29
CA GLY A 49 5.65 9.61 -9.40
C GLY A 49 5.51 11.10 -9.63
N GLY A 50 6.60 11.77 -9.96
CA GLY A 50 6.61 13.21 -10.23
C GLY A 50 7.68 13.59 -11.25
N GLY A 51 7.45 14.69 -11.95
CA GLY A 51 8.35 15.23 -12.96
C GLY A 51 8.29 16.75 -13.01
N GLN A 52 9.40 17.36 -13.40
CA GLN A 52 9.48 18.80 -13.67
C GLN A 52 10.16 19.02 -15.02
N GLY A 53 9.78 20.10 -15.70
CA GLY A 53 10.37 20.49 -16.98
C GLY A 53 10.40 22.00 -17.12
N THR A 54 11.39 22.51 -17.86
CA THR A 54 11.54 23.93 -18.15
C THR A 54 11.81 24.10 -19.64
N GLU A 55 10.98 24.89 -20.31
CA GLU A 55 11.20 25.26 -21.72
C GLU A 55 11.64 26.73 -21.84
N PRO A 56 12.69 27.03 -22.62
CA PRO A 56 13.04 28.41 -22.94
C PRO A 56 11.84 29.12 -23.58
N ASN A 57 11.47 30.29 -23.04
CA ASN A 57 10.33 31.13 -23.46
C ASN A 57 8.91 30.59 -23.16
N LYS A 58 8.75 29.41 -22.53
CA LYS A 58 7.44 28.90 -22.10
C LYS A 58 7.29 28.69 -20.58
N GLY A 59 8.36 28.88 -19.82
CA GLY A 59 8.34 28.75 -18.37
C GLY A 59 8.58 27.32 -17.89
N SER A 60 8.39 27.10 -16.59
CA SER A 60 8.56 25.81 -15.93
C SER A 60 7.22 25.19 -15.54
N GLY A 61 7.15 23.86 -15.59
CA GLY A 61 6.00 23.07 -15.18
C GLY A 61 6.43 21.93 -14.26
N ARG A 62 5.51 21.53 -13.38
CA ARG A 62 5.68 20.38 -12.49
C ARG A 62 4.39 19.59 -12.46
N GLY A 63 4.52 18.27 -12.47
CA GLY A 63 3.40 17.35 -12.40
C GLY A 63 3.73 16.19 -11.48
N GLY A 64 2.70 15.62 -10.86
CA GLY A 64 2.84 14.47 -10.00
C GLY A 64 1.56 13.65 -9.95
N GLY A 65 1.70 12.39 -9.56
CA GLY A 65 0.61 11.44 -9.41
C GLY A 65 0.94 10.40 -8.33
N THR A 66 -0.10 9.83 -7.75
CA THR A 66 -0.03 8.76 -6.77
C THR A 66 -1.13 7.75 -7.05
N GLY A 67 -0.93 6.49 -6.64
CA GLY A 67 -1.91 5.43 -6.77
C GLY A 67 -1.63 4.30 -5.80
N GLY A 68 -2.67 3.54 -5.47
CA GLY A 68 -2.58 2.42 -4.53
C GLY A 68 -3.65 1.37 -4.76
N GLY A 69 -3.39 0.17 -4.25
CA GLY A 69 -4.31 -0.95 -4.30
C GLY A 69 -4.00 -1.99 -3.24
N GLY A 70 -4.97 -2.85 -2.95
CA GLY A 70 -4.80 -3.95 -2.00
C GLY A 70 -5.74 -5.11 -2.24
N GLY A 71 -5.48 -6.21 -1.55
CA GLY A 71 -6.21 -7.45 -1.69
C GLY A 71 -6.06 -8.37 -0.49
N VAL A 72 -7.00 -9.29 -0.37
CA VAL A 72 -7.04 -10.32 0.67
C VAL A 72 -7.02 -11.68 -0.01
N LYS A 73 -6.17 -12.58 0.49
CA LYS A 73 -6.06 -13.97 0.01
C LYS A 73 -6.20 -14.92 1.20
N PRO A 74 -7.21 -15.82 1.21
CA PRO A 74 -7.24 -16.92 2.16
C PRO A 74 -6.03 -17.83 1.96
N VAL A 75 -5.38 -18.24 3.05
CA VAL A 75 -4.18 -19.11 3.00
C VAL A 75 -4.40 -20.45 3.68
N ALA A 76 -5.32 -20.54 4.65
CA ALA A 76 -5.76 -21.78 5.27
C ALA A 76 -7.10 -21.59 6.01
N LEU A 77 -7.78 -22.71 6.29
CA LEU A 77 -9.00 -22.83 7.08
C LEU A 77 -8.77 -23.85 8.20
#